data_AF-A0A417YGZ5-F1
#
_entry.id   AF-A0A417YGZ5-F1
#
_cell.length_a   1.000
_cell.length_b   1.000
_cell.length_c   1.000
_cell.angle_alpha   90.00
_cell.angle_beta   90.00
_cell.angle_gamma   90.00
#
_symmetry.space_group_name_H-M   'P 1'
#
loop_
_entity.id
_entity.type
_entity.pdbx_description
1 polymer ?
#
loop_
_entity_poly.entity_id
_entity_poly.type
_entity_poly.pdbx_seq_one_letter_code
_entity_poly.pdbx_strand_id
1 'polypeptide(L)' 'MDAKRVGKRIKAFRKLKGYTQIDFAKELDVSIAQIGNIERGTKLATDDFLEMIAKKLSVSKDEITMESLNSEK' A
#
# COMPACT_ATOMS: atom_id res chain seq x y z
N MET A 1 1.21 -10.49 -8.12
CA MET A 1 1.46 -9.16 -7.51
C MET A 1 2.91 -9.08 -7.00
N ASP A 2 3.71 -8.11 -7.48
CA ASP A 2 5.10 -7.90 -6.99
C ASP A 2 5.10 -7.03 -5.72
N ALA A 3 5.51 -7.62 -4.59
CA ALA A 3 5.54 -6.95 -3.29
C ALA A 3 6.41 -5.67 -3.28
N LYS A 4 7.53 -5.63 -4.02
CA LYS A 4 8.39 -4.44 -4.07
C LYS A 4 7.73 -3.32 -4.86
N ARG A 5 7.06 -3.63 -5.97
CA ARG A 5 6.33 -2.64 -6.77
C ARG A 5 5.17 -2.05 -5.97
N VAL A 6 4.36 -2.90 -5.33
CA VAL A 6 3.24 -2.50 -4.48
C VAL A 6 3.72 -1.64 -3.31
N GLY A 7 4.74 -2.10 -2.59
CA GLY A 7 5.33 -1.35 -1.46
C GLY A 7 5.81 0.05 -1.85
N LYS A 8 6.47 0.20 -3.00
CA LYS A 8 6.90 1.51 -3.53
C LYS A 8 5.71 2.43 -3.81
N ARG A 9 4.61 1.90 -4.32
CA ARG A 9 3.40 2.70 -4.63
C ARG A 9 2.67 3.13 -3.37
N ILE A 10 2.50 2.23 -2.40
CA ILE A 10 1.96 2.57 -1.07
C ILE A 10 2.78 3.70 -0.45
N LYS A 11 4.12 3.58 -0.47
CA LYS A 11 5.02 4.62 0.03
C LYS A 11 4.85 5.96 -0.70
N ALA A 12 4.70 5.93 -2.01
CA ALA A 12 4.53 7.14 -2.83
C ALA A 12 3.21 7.84 -2.47
N PHE A 13 2.09 7.13 -2.50
CA PHE A 13 0.78 7.69 -2.13
C PHE A 13 0.73 8.18 -0.69
N ARG A 14 1.29 7.42 0.26
CA ARG A 14 1.40 7.86 1.66
C ARG A 14 2.11 9.20 1.78
N LYS A 15 3.26 9.35 1.11
CA LYS A 15 4.02 10.61 1.11
C LYS A 15 3.27 11.75 0.43
N LEU A 16 2.56 11.48 -0.68
CA LEU A 16 1.72 12.47 -1.36
C LEU A 16 0.58 12.98 -0.46
N LYS A 17 0.05 12.13 0.42
CA LYS A 17 -0.94 12.51 1.44
C LYS A 17 -0.34 13.17 2.69
N GLY A 18 0.98 13.36 2.74
CA GLY A 18 1.67 14.03 3.85
C GLY A 18 1.88 13.18 5.10
N TYR A 19 1.57 11.88 5.07
CA TYR A 19 1.74 11.03 6.25
C TYR A 19 3.20 10.58 6.44
N THR A 20 3.69 10.61 7.68
CA THR A 20 4.86 9.80 8.06
C THR A 20 4.49 8.31 8.16
N GLN A 21 5.47 7.41 8.30
CA GLN A 21 5.15 6.00 8.60
C GLN A 21 4.50 5.85 9.97
N ILE A 22 4.81 6.75 10.91
CA ILE A 22 4.24 6.75 12.26
C ILE A 22 2.77 7.13 12.20
N ASP A 23 2.45 8.22 11.52
CA ASP A 23 1.06 8.70 11.39
C ASP A 23 0.22 7.67 10.65
N PHE A 24 0.73 7.15 9.53
CA PHE A 24 -0.02 6.18 8.73
C PHE A 24 -0.25 4.86 9.47
N ALA A 25 0.72 4.40 10.26
CA ALA A 25 0.55 3.21 11.08
C ALA A 25 -0.52 3.41 12.16
N LYS A 26 -0.57 4.60 12.79
CA LYS A 26 -1.62 4.96 13.75
C LYS A 26 -3.00 5.01 13.08
N GLU A 27 -3.10 5.63 11.91
CA GLU A 27 -4.36 5.73 11.15
C GLU A 27 -4.93 4.38 10.70
N LEU A 28 -4.08 3.36 10.57
CA LEU A 28 -4.46 2.00 10.18
C LEU A 28 -4.52 1.03 11.36
N ASP A 29 -4.27 1.51 12.59
CA ASP A 29 -4.17 0.70 13.81
C ASP A 29 -3.21 -0.51 13.67
N VAL A 30 -1.99 -0.25 13.18
CA VAL A 30 -0.94 -1.26 13.03
C VAL A 30 0.41 -0.78 13.53
N SER A 31 1.36 -1.71 13.63
CA SER A 31 2.74 -1.35 13.95
C SER A 31 3.42 -0.58 12.82
N ILE A 32 4.29 0.37 13.18
CA ILE A 32 5.16 1.09 12.24
C ILE A 32 6.03 0.11 11.44
N ALA A 33 6.49 -0.96 12.10
CA ALA A 33 7.28 -2.02 11.47
C ALA A 33 6.53 -2.74 10.35
N GLN A 34 5.22 -2.98 10.50
CA GLN A 34 4.38 -3.58 9.47
C GLN A 34 4.32 -2.69 8.22
N ILE A 35 4.06 -1.38 8.37
CA ILE A 35 4.09 -0.42 7.26
C ILE A 35 5.47 -0.40 6.60
N GLY A 36 6.55 -0.34 7.40
CA GLY A 36 7.92 -0.35 6.87
C GLY A 36 8.25 -1.61 6.07
N ASN A 37 7.82 -2.78 6.53
CA ASN A 37 8.05 -4.06 5.85
C ASN A 37 7.29 -4.13 4.51
N ILE A 38 6.05 -3.66 4.49
CA ILE A 38 5.24 -3.62 3.28
C ILE A 38 5.84 -2.64 2.27
N GLU A 39 6.22 -1.44 2.69
CA GLU A 39 6.79 -0.43 1.79
C GLU A 39 8.14 -0.80 1.21
N ARG A 40 8.94 -1.59 1.93
CA ARG A 40 10.19 -2.17 1.42
C ARG A 40 9.96 -3.40 0.54
N GLY A 41 8.74 -3.94 0.52
CA GLY A 41 8.41 -5.19 -0.17
C GLY A 41 8.99 -6.43 0.50
N THR A 42 9.34 -6.37 1.78
CA THR A 42 9.82 -7.53 2.56
C THR A 42 8.67 -8.38 3.08
N LYS A 43 7.45 -7.83 3.10
CA LYS A 43 6.20 -8.56 3.39
C LYS A 43 5.15 -8.16 2.36
N LEU A 44 4.43 -9.13 1.82
CA LEU A 44 3.25 -8.88 0.98
C LEU A 44 2.06 -8.51 1.88
N ALA A 45 1.33 -7.46 1.51
CA ALA A 45 0.07 -7.11 2.16
C ALA A 45 -1.02 -8.10 1.71
N THR A 46 -1.93 -8.47 2.61
CA THR A 46 -3.14 -9.20 2.23
C THR A 46 -4.07 -8.30 1.45
N ASP A 47 -5.00 -8.87 0.69
CA ASP A 47 -5.97 -8.11 -0.09
C ASP A 47 -6.81 -7.17 0.79
N ASP A 48 -7.34 -7.66 1.91
CA ASP A 48 -8.08 -6.85 2.89
C ASP A 48 -7.25 -5.67 3.40
N PHE A 49 -5.95 -5.87 3.62
CA PHE A 49 -5.06 -4.82 4.09
C PHE A 49 -4.76 -3.80 2.99
N LEU A 50 -4.65 -4.25 1.74
CA LEU A 50 -4.54 -3.36 0.58
C LEU A 50 -5.79 -2.52 0.38
N GLU A 51 -6.98 -3.08 0.58
CA GLU A 51 -8.25 -2.34 0.52
C GLU A 51 -8.31 -1.27 1.61
N MET A 52 -7.90 -1.61 2.84
CA MET A 52 -7.85 -0.65 3.94
C MET A 52 -6.85 0.48 3.65
N ILE A 53 -5.65 0.16 3.13
CA ILE A 53 -4.66 1.15 2.70
C ILE A 53 -5.22 2.04 1.59
N ALA A 54 -5.82 1.45 0.56
CA ALA A 54 -6.40 2.16 -0.58
C ALA A 54 -7.47 3.15 -0.12
N LYS A 55 -8.39 2.69 0.74
CA LYS A 55 -9.42 3.53 1.37
C LYS A 55 -8.81 4.68 2.16
N LYS A 56 -7.81 4.42 3.01
CA LYS A 56 -7.16 5.45 3.83
C LYS A 56 -6.40 6.48 2.99
N LEU A 57 -5.83 6.05 1.87
CA LEU A 57 -5.11 6.91 0.92
C LEU A 57 -6.04 7.53 -0.13
N SER A 58 -7.34 7.22 -0.12
CA SER A 58 -8.33 7.69 -1.10
C SER A 58 -7.88 7.46 -2.55
N VAL A 59 -7.42 6.24 -2.83
CA VAL A 59 -7.03 5.73 -4.15
C VAL A 59 -7.69 4.37 -4.34
N SER A 60 -7.77 3.86 -5.57
CA SER A 60 -8.25 2.50 -5.80
C SER A 60 -7.18 1.45 -5.45
N LYS A 61 -7.62 0.21 -5.15
CA LYS A 61 -6.69 -0.91 -4.98
C LYS A 61 -5.88 -1.14 -6.26
N ASP A 62 -6.51 -1.03 -7.42
CA ASP A 62 -5.88 -1.20 -8.74
C ASP A 62 -4.81 -0.14 -9.01
N GLU A 63 -4.99 1.09 -8.52
CA GLU A 63 -3.96 2.11 -8.55
C GLU A 63 -2.75 1.70 -7.70
N ILE A 64 -2.91 0.94 -6.64
CA ILE A 64 -1.80 0.43 -5.82
C ILE A 64 -1.14 -0.80 -6.46
N THR A 65 -1.94 -1.76 -6.92
CA THR A 65 -1.45 -3.03 -7.47
C THR A 65 -0.93 -2.90 -8.89
N MET A 66 -1.43 -1.90 -9.63
CA MET A 66 -1.28 -1.79 -11.08
C MET A 66 -1.60 -3.11 -11.78
N GLU A 67 -2.64 -3.79 -11.31
CA GLU A 67 -3.30 -4.83 -12.07
C GLU A 67 -4.01 -4.13 -13.24
N SER A 68 -3.24 -3.82 -14.28
CA SER A 68 -3.81 -3.59 -15.60
C SER A 68 -4.61 -4.83 -15.96
N LEU A 69 -5.78 -4.66 -16.56
CA LEU A 69 -6.54 -5.72 -17.22
C LEU A 69 -5.64 -6.48 -18.21
N ASN A 70 -4.88 -7.46 -17.74
CA ASN A 70 -4.26 -8.48 -18.55
C ASN A 70 -5.34 -9.52 -18.87
N SER A 71 -6.40 -9.05 -19.52
CA SER A 71 -7.38 -9.86 -20.22
C SER A 71 -7.59 -9.14 -21.54
N GLU A 72 -6.68 -9.40 -22.46
CA GLU A 72 -6.93 -9.51 -23.90
C GLU A 72 -5.61 -9.85 -24.61
N LYS A 73 -5.32 -11.15 -24.66
CA LYS A 73 -4.96 -11.82 -25.91
C LYS A 73 -5.29 -13.31 -25.82
#